data_AF-A0A2N1VXX7-F1
#
_entry.id   AF-A0A2N1VXX7-F1
#
_cell.length_a   1.000
_cell.length_b   1.000
_cell.length_c   1.000
_cell.angle_alpha   90.00
_cell.angle_beta   90.00
_cell.angle_gamma   90.00
#
_symmetry.space_group_name_H-M   'P 1'
#
loop_
_entity.id
_entity.type
_entity.pdbx_description
1 polymer ?
#
loop_
_entity_poly.entity_id
_entity_poly.type
_entity_poly.pdbx_seq_one_letter_code
_entity_poly.pdbx_strand_id
1 'polypeptide(L)'
;MKNIVLERSDEKSEGKPIVLVFLKNYVINPFRSGLFGFAAFFSILIATKLFSYWIGTYSFFTVDADDVTLSAIGFVLVAIIKFLENFKQNEF
;
A
#
# COMPACT_ATOMS: atom_id res chain seq x y z
N MET A 1 27.81 -36.81 29.05
CA MET A 1 28.37 -36.02 27.93
C MET A 1 27.23 -35.76 26.95
N LYS A 2 26.66 -34.56 26.95
CA LYS A 2 25.52 -34.19 26.12
C LYS A 2 26.05 -33.23 25.07
N ASN A 3 26.25 -33.74 23.85
CA ASN A 3 26.68 -32.93 22.72
C ASN A 3 25.58 -31.92 22.41
N ILE A 4 25.86 -30.66 22.69
CA ILE A 4 25.04 -29.53 22.27
C ILE A 4 25.30 -29.42 20.77
N VAL A 5 24.35 -29.93 19.99
CA VAL A 5 24.37 -29.88 18.53
C VAL A 5 24.43 -28.43 18.13
N LEU A 6 25.49 -28.12 17.40
CA LEU A 6 25.91 -26.81 16.96
C LEU A 6 24.75 -26.08 16.28
N GLU A 7 24.43 -24.95 16.88
CA GLU A 7 23.89 -23.75 16.28
C GLU A 7 24.45 -23.55 14.86
N ARG A 8 23.73 -24.03 13.85
CA ARG A 8 23.84 -23.52 12.49
C ARG A 8 22.73 -22.51 12.29
N SER A 9 22.93 -21.36 12.91
CA SER A 9 22.38 -20.12 12.42
C SER A 9 23.00 -19.93 11.04
N ASP A 10 22.27 -20.26 9.99
CA ASP A 10 22.66 -20.03 8.60
C ASP A 10 22.84 -18.51 8.39
N GLU A 11 24.07 -18.08 8.72
CA GLU A 11 24.67 -16.80 8.43
C GLU A 11 24.89 -16.71 6.91
N LYS A 12 23.79 -16.58 6.16
CA LYS A 12 23.85 -16.06 4.79
C LYS A 12 23.80 -14.54 4.88
N SER A 13 24.92 -13.98 5.31
CA SER A 13 25.24 -12.56 5.28
C SER A 13 25.31 -12.07 3.83
N GLU A 14 24.15 -11.76 3.24
CA GLU A 14 24.06 -10.72 2.22
C GLU A 14 23.53 -9.47 2.93
N GLY A 15 24.46 -8.68 3.45
CA GLY A 15 24.20 -7.42 4.13
C GLY A 15 23.48 -6.43 3.22
N LYS A 16 22.15 -6.56 3.11
CA LYS A 16 21.32 -5.46 2.65
C LYS A 16 21.50 -4.36 3.70
N PRO A 17 21.93 -3.14 3.32
CA PRO A 17 22.17 -2.09 4.30
C PRO A 17 20.90 -1.91 5.12
N ILE A 18 21.05 -1.76 6.43
CA ILE A 18 19.94 -1.60 7.38
C ILE A 18 18.94 -0.54 6.88
N VAL A 19 19.46 0.50 6.21
CA VAL A 19 18.68 1.53 5.51
C VAL A 19 17.76 0.97 4.42
N LEU A 20 18.21 0.01 3.60
CA LEU A 20 17.39 -0.62 2.55
C LEU A 20 16.23 -1.44 3.12
N VAL A 21 16.44 -2.11 4.26
CA VAL A 21 15.38 -2.87 4.94
C VAL A 21 14.33 -1.91 5.50
N PHE A 22 14.77 -0.82 6.13
CA PHE A 22 13.89 0.25 6.61
C PHE A 22 13.12 0.92 5.47
N LEU A 23 13.78 1.34 4.39
CA LEU A 23 13.14 2.00 3.25
C LEU A 23 12.08 1.10 2.62
N LYS A 24 12.40 -0.19 2.47
CA LYS A 24 11.48 -1.16 1.90
C LYS A 24 10.23 -1.35 2.76
N ASN A 25 10.40 -1.54 4.06
CA ASN A 25 9.28 -1.86 4.95
C ASN A 25 8.43 -0.64 5.30
N TYR A 26 9.03 0.53 5.48
CA TYR A 26 8.31 1.71 5.97
C TYR A 26 7.90 2.70 4.87
N VAL A 27 8.53 2.65 3.69
CA VAL A 27 8.22 3.58 2.60
C VAL A 27 7.66 2.82 1.39
N ILE A 28 8.42 1.88 0.83
CA ILE A 28 8.05 1.23 -0.43
C ILE A 28 6.79 0.37 -0.27
N ASN A 29 6.73 -0.44 0.79
CA ASN A 29 5.61 -1.35 0.99
C ASN A 29 4.29 -0.59 1.26
N PRO A 30 4.24 0.40 2.17
CA PRO A 30 3.06 1.25 2.36
C PRO A 30 2.69 2.04 1.11
N PHE A 31 3.67 2.57 0.36
CA PHE A 31 3.41 3.32 -0.87
C PHE A 31 2.76 2.45 -1.96
N ARG A 32 3.27 1.22 -2.16
CA ARG A 32 2.68 0.27 -3.11
C ARG A 32 1.26 -0.11 -2.73
N SER A 33 0.99 -0.31 -1.44
CA SER A 33 -0.36 -0.57 -0.96
C SER A 33 -1.26 0.66 -1.07
N GLY A 34 -0.74 1.86 -0.82
CA GLY A 34 -1.43 3.11 -1.10
C GLY A 34 -1.87 3.21 -2.56
N LEU A 35 -0.99 2.89 -3.52
CA LEU A 35 -1.36 2.89 -4.95
C LEU A 35 -2.53 1.94 -5.25
N PHE A 36 -2.62 0.81 -4.54
CA PHE A 36 -3.76 -0.08 -4.65
C PHE A 36 -5.04 0.56 -4.10
N GLY A 37 -4.96 1.25 -2.95
CA GLY A 37 -6.07 2.02 -2.38
C GLY A 37 -6.56 3.13 -3.32
N PHE A 38 -5.63 3.86 -3.94
CA PHE A 38 -5.93 4.85 -4.98
C PHE A 38 -6.70 4.22 -6.14
N ALA A 39 -6.17 3.14 -6.72
CA ALA A 39 -6.76 2.49 -7.87
C ALA A 39 -8.17 1.97 -7.57
N ALA A 40 -8.39 1.42 -6.37
CA ALA A 40 -9.71 0.95 -5.95
C ALA A 40 -10.72 2.11 -5.85
N PHE A 41 -10.38 3.19 -5.15
CA PHE A 41 -11.26 4.36 -5.01
C PHE A 41 -11.52 5.04 -6.36
N PHE A 42 -10.49 5.20 -7.18
CA PHE A 42 -10.62 5.80 -8.50
C PHE A 42 -11.52 4.96 -9.41
N SER A 43 -11.39 3.64 -9.36
CA SER A 43 -12.28 2.73 -10.11
C SER A 43 -13.73 2.84 -9.65
N ILE A 44 -13.98 2.99 -8.35
CA ILE A 44 -15.33 3.21 -7.82
C ILE A 44 -15.88 4.54 -8.34
N LEU A 45 -15.11 5.64 -8.28
CA LEU A 45 -15.55 6.94 -8.79
C LEU A 45 -15.88 6.91 -10.28
N ILE A 46 -15.02 6.28 -11.08
CA ILE A 46 -15.28 6.07 -12.51
C ILE A 46 -16.56 5.26 -12.71
N ALA A 47 -16.71 4.14 -11.99
CA ALA A 47 -17.89 3.28 -12.11
C ALA A 47 -19.18 4.04 -11.73
N THR A 48 -19.15 4.83 -10.65
CA THR A 48 -20.29 5.64 -10.24
C THR A 48 -20.62 6.71 -11.27
N LYS A 49 -19.64 7.47 -11.77
CA LYS A 49 -19.87 8.48 -12.82
C LYS A 49 -20.39 7.84 -14.11
N LEU A 50 -19.85 6.69 -14.49
CA LEU A 50 -20.32 5.94 -15.66
C LEU A 50 -21.77 5.49 -15.50
N PHE A 51 -22.14 5.00 -14.32
CA PHE A 51 -23.51 4.62 -14.00
C PHE A 51 -24.46 5.82 -14.01
N SER A 52 -24.06 6.96 -13.45
CA SER A 52 -24.84 8.20 -13.49
C SER A 52 -25.02 8.74 -14.92
N TYR A 53 -24.03 8.57 -15.78
CA TYR A 53 -24.15 8.87 -17.20
C TYR A 53 -25.14 7.92 -17.90
N TRP A 54 -25.07 6.61 -17.64
CA TRP A 54 -25.99 5.62 -18.22
C TRP A 54 -27.46 5.81 -17.81
N ILE A 55 -27.71 6.25 -16.57
CA ILE A 55 -29.06 6.58 -16.10
C ILE A 55 -29.56 7.93 -16.66
N GLY A 56 -28.70 8.69 -17.34
CA GLY A 56 -29.06 9.98 -17.92
C GLY A 56 -29.11 11.12 -16.92
N THR A 57 -28.54 10.95 -15.72
CA THR A 57 -28.41 12.05 -14.74
C THR A 57 -27.42 13.10 -15.20
N TYR A 58 -26.37 12.68 -15.92
CA TYR A 58 -25.40 13.58 -16.55
C TYR A 58 -25.39 13.40 -18.06
N SER A 59 -25.30 14.49 -18.79
CA SER A 59 -25.27 14.50 -20.26
C SER A 59 -23.91 14.15 -20.85
N PHE A 60 -22.85 14.24 -20.06
CA PHE A 60 -21.46 13.99 -20.48
C PHE A 60 -20.72 13.22 -19.40
N PHE A 61 -19.85 12.30 -19.82
CA PHE A 61 -18.92 11.60 -18.94
C PHE A 61 -17.58 12.35 -18.94
N THR A 62 -17.28 13.04 -17.83
CA THR A 62 -16.03 13.77 -17.63
C THR A 62 -15.38 13.33 -16.32
N VAL A 63 -14.07 13.04 -16.38
CA VAL A 63 -13.23 12.80 -15.21
C VAL A 63 -12.44 14.07 -14.95
N ASP A 64 -12.64 14.65 -13.77
CA ASP A 64 -12.06 15.93 -13.37
C ASP A 64 -10.88 15.71 -12.44
N ALA A 65 -10.04 16.74 -12.27
CA ALA A 65 -8.93 16.71 -11.32
C ALA A 65 -9.39 16.47 -9.88
N ASP A 66 -10.62 16.88 -9.55
CA ASP A 66 -11.23 16.63 -8.25
C ASP A 66 -11.46 15.14 -7.99
N ASP A 67 -11.79 14.33 -9.01
CA ASP A 67 -11.96 12.88 -8.86
C ASP A 67 -10.63 12.19 -8.53
N VAL A 68 -9.54 12.66 -9.16
CA VAL A 68 -8.18 12.17 -8.92
C VAL A 68 -7.70 12.59 -7.53
N THR A 69 -8.03 13.81 -7.11
CA THR A 69 -7.71 14.31 -5.77
C THR A 69 -8.49 13.55 -4.70
N LEU A 70 -9.76 13.22 -4.98
CA LEU A 70 -10.61 12.46 -4.07
C LEU A 70 -10.15 11.00 -3.94
N SER A 71 -9.69 10.37 -5.03
CA SER A 71 -9.16 9.00 -4.95
C SER A 71 -7.83 8.90 -4.21
N ALA A 72 -7.08 10.00 -4.05
CA ALA A 72 -5.91 10.03 -3.18
C ALA A 72 -6.24 9.79 -1.69
N ILE A 73 -7.50 9.92 -1.27
CA ILE A 73 -7.93 9.48 0.06
C ILE A 73 -7.70 7.96 0.21
N GLY A 74 -8.04 7.18 -0.80
CA GLY A 74 -7.80 5.73 -0.82
C GLY A 74 -6.30 5.41 -0.70
N PHE A 75 -5.45 6.21 -1.34
CA PHE A 75 -4.00 6.10 -1.18
C PHE A 75 -3.57 6.29 0.27
N VAL A 76 -3.94 7.43 0.86
CA VAL A 76 -3.49 7.83 2.19
C VAL A 76 -3.97 6.83 3.24
N LEU A 77 -5.25 6.41 3.18
CA LEU A 77 -5.81 5.47 4.14
C LEU A 77 -5.07 4.12 4.11
N VAL A 78 -4.90 3.52 2.94
CA VAL A 78 -4.25 2.20 2.83
C VAL A 78 -2.75 2.29 3.15
N ALA A 79 -2.08 3.37 2.74
CA ALA A 79 -0.69 3.61 3.07
C ALA A 79 -0.49 3.74 4.60
N ILE A 80 -1.33 4.51 5.30
CA ILE A 80 -1.24 4.66 6.75
C ILE A 80 -1.50 3.33 7.46
N ILE A 81 -2.52 2.57 7.05
CA ILE A 81 -2.81 1.25 7.64
C ILE A 81 -1.58 0.35 7.52
N LYS A 82 -0.99 0.24 6.32
CA LYS A 82 0.19 -0.58 6.10
C LYS A 82 1.43 -0.07 6.80
N PHE A 83 1.60 1.23 6.91
CA PHE A 83 2.65 1.83 7.70
C PHE A 83 2.53 1.40 9.17
N LEU A 84 1.35 1.57 9.78
CA LEU A 84 1.09 1.20 11.18
C LEU A 84 1.24 -0.32 11.42
N GLU A 85 0.80 -1.17 10.50
CA GLU A 85 1.01 -2.62 10.57
C GLU A 85 2.50 -2.98 10.64
N ASN A 86 3.34 -2.32 9.83
CA ASN A 86 4.78 -2.55 9.84
C ASN A 86 5.46 -2.02 11.11
N PHE A 87 4.88 -1.03 11.80
CA PHE A 87 5.35 -0.63 13.14
C PHE A 87 5.04 -1.70 14.18
N LYS A 88 3.79 -2.21 14.20
CA LYS A 88 3.36 -3.22 15.17
C LYS A 88 4.14 -4.54 15.06
N GLN A 89 4.54 -4.93 13.85
CA GLN A 89 5.33 -6.16 13.65
C GLN A 89 6.79 -6.06 14.09
N ASN A 90 7.32 -4.85 14.28
CA ASN A 90 8.71 -4.61 14.67
C ASN A 90 8.87 -4.20 16.15
N GLU A 91 7.79 -4.24 16.94
CA GLU A 91 7.87 -4.22 18.40
C GLU A 91 8.29 -5.61 18.88
N PHE A 92 9.53 -5.73 19.36
CA PHE A 92 10.12 -6.90 20.01
C PHE A 92 9.52 -7.15 21.39
#